data_AF-A0A0M3JD66-F1
#
_entry.id   AF-A0A0M3JD66-F1
#
_cell.length_a   1.000
_cell.length_b   1.000
_cell.length_c   1.000
_cell.angle_alpha   90.00
_cell.angle_beta   90.00
_cell.angle_gamma   90.00
#
_symmetry.space_group_name_H-M   'P 1'
#
loop_
_entity.id
_entity.type
_entity.pdbx_description
1 polymer ?
#
loop_
_entity_poly.entity_id
_entity_poly.type
_entity_poly.pdbx_seq_one_letter_code
_entity_poly.pdbx_strand_id
1 'polypeptide(L)'
;LNDQWELLVKTTSEKSCRLKEANKQKSFMAGVKDLEFWLGEVETLLASEDYGKDLSSIENLLKKHQLLEADITAHADRVGEMNQQADSLLESGQFDQPEIEERRRAICDRYERIRQLADVRRDKLNKAITVHQFIRDIDDEESWIK
;
A
#
# COMPACT_ATOMS: atom_id res chain seq x y z
N LEU A 1 38.90 40.61 4.94
CA LEU A 1 39.02 39.33 5.69
C LEU A 1 37.68 38.93 6.32
N ASN A 2 36.99 39.84 7.04
CA ASN A 2 35.66 39.57 7.60
C ASN A 2 34.59 39.27 6.52
N ASP A 3 34.54 40.06 5.44
CA ASP A 3 33.52 39.88 4.38
C ASP A 3 33.65 38.57 3.59
N GLN A 4 34.90 38.10 3.40
CA GLN A 4 35.15 36.82 2.73
C GLN A 4 34.77 35.63 3.63
N TRP A 5 34.94 35.78 4.95
CA TRP A 5 34.49 34.79 5.92
C TRP A 5 32.96 34.73 5.98
N GLU A 6 32.28 35.88 6.02
CA GLU A 6 30.81 35.95 5.99
C GLU A 6 30.23 35.36 4.70
N LEU A 7 30.84 35.64 3.54
CA LEU A 7 30.44 35.03 2.27
C LEU A 7 30.63 33.51 2.27
N LEU A 8 31.74 33.01 2.82
CA LEU A 8 31.99 31.57 2.93
C LEU A 8 30.97 30.88 3.84
N VAL A 9 30.65 31.48 4.99
CA VAL A 9 29.64 30.96 5.92
C VAL A 9 28.26 30.92 5.26
N LYS A 10 27.86 32.02 4.60
CA LYS A 10 26.60 32.09 3.86
C LYS A 10 26.51 31.03 2.77
N THR A 11 27.50 30.95 1.91
CA THR A 11 27.52 29.97 0.79
C THR A 11 27.58 28.52 1.28
N THR A 12 28.27 28.25 2.39
CA THR A 12 28.31 26.91 3.01
C THR A 12 26.95 26.53 3.59
N SER A 13 26.27 27.49 4.24
CA SER A 13 24.91 27.31 4.75
C SER A 13 23.91 27.02 3.63
N GLU A 14 23.95 27.82 2.55
CA GLU A 14 23.09 27.63 1.37
C GLU A 14 23.33 26.27 0.69
N LYS A 15 24.59 25.85 0.56
CA LYS A 15 24.93 24.52 0.02
C LYS A 15 24.42 23.39 0.93
N SER A 16 24.55 23.54 2.25
CA SER A 16 24.06 22.56 3.22
C SER A 16 22.55 22.41 3.15
N CYS A 17 21.83 23.53 3.04
CA CYS A 17 20.38 23.55 2.83
C CYS A 17 20.02 22.80 1.53
N ARG A 18 20.56 23.23 0.39
CA ARG A 18 20.29 22.58 -0.90
C ARG A 18 20.55 21.07 -0.91
N LEU A 19 21.59 20.61 -0.23
CA LEU A 19 21.91 19.18 -0.16
C LEU A 19 20.88 18.39 0.66
N LYS A 20 20.41 18.95 1.79
CA LYS A 20 19.38 18.32 2.63
C LYS A 20 18.07 18.22 1.87
N GLU A 21 17.67 19.30 1.22
CA GLU A 21 16.48 19.38 0.38
C GLU A 21 16.53 18.37 -0.78
N ALA A 22 17.64 18.32 -1.53
CA ALA A 22 17.81 17.32 -2.59
C ALA A 22 17.75 15.87 -2.07
N ASN A 23 18.28 15.62 -0.86
CA ASN A 23 18.22 14.30 -0.23
C ASN A 23 16.78 13.93 0.15
N LYS A 24 16.00 14.87 0.71
CA LYS A 24 14.57 14.65 1.02
C LYS A 24 13.78 14.26 -0.23
N GLN A 25 13.96 15.00 -1.33
CA GLN A 25 13.28 14.70 -2.59
C GLN A 25 13.66 13.30 -3.09
N LYS A 26 14.95 12.94 -3.05
CA LYS A 26 15.42 11.62 -3.47
C LYS A 26 14.80 10.50 -2.62
N SER A 27 14.75 10.67 -1.30
CA SER A 27 14.13 9.71 -0.38
C SER A 27 12.63 9.54 -0.66
N PHE A 28 11.91 10.64 -0.87
CA PHE A 28 10.49 10.61 -1.22
C PHE A 28 10.25 9.87 -2.55
N MET A 29 11.02 10.21 -3.59
CA MET A 29 10.93 9.55 -4.90
C MET A 29 11.18 8.03 -4.82
N ALA A 30 12.16 7.62 -4.01
CA ALA A 30 12.44 6.20 -3.78
C ALA A 30 11.27 5.52 -3.06
N GLY A 31 10.72 6.15 -2.01
CA GLY A 31 9.57 5.64 -1.28
C GLY A 31 8.32 5.50 -2.15
N VAL A 32 8.05 6.47 -3.01
CA VAL A 32 6.95 6.40 -4.00
C VAL A 32 7.15 5.20 -4.92
N LYS A 33 8.33 5.05 -5.53
CA LYS A 33 8.59 3.94 -6.46
C LYS A 33 8.42 2.57 -5.80
N ASP A 34 8.89 2.42 -4.56
CA ASP A 34 8.72 1.18 -3.80
C ASP A 34 7.22 0.88 -3.56
N LEU A 35 6.44 1.90 -3.19
CA LEU A 35 4.99 1.76 -3.00
C LEU A 35 4.27 1.48 -4.33
N GLU A 36 4.66 2.11 -5.43
CA GLU A 36 4.07 1.84 -6.76
C GLU A 36 4.26 0.39 -7.19
N PHE A 37 5.47 -0.14 -6.96
CA PHE A 37 5.80 -1.54 -7.25
C PHE A 37 4.96 -2.48 -6.40
N TRP A 38 4.98 -2.29 -5.08
CA TRP A 38 4.20 -3.11 -4.15
C TRP A 38 2.69 -3.07 -4.45
N LEU A 39 2.14 -1.89 -4.73
CA LEU A 39 0.74 -1.74 -5.15
C LEU A 39 0.44 -2.57 -6.42
N GLY A 40 1.36 -2.59 -7.38
CA GLY A 40 1.18 -3.40 -8.60
C GLY A 40 1.16 -4.90 -8.33
N GLU A 41 1.98 -5.38 -7.39
CA GLU A 41 1.97 -6.78 -6.95
C GLU A 41 0.64 -7.13 -6.27
N VAL A 42 0.18 -6.29 -5.34
CA VAL A 42 -1.10 -6.49 -4.63
C VAL A 42 -2.29 -6.44 -5.57
N GLU A 43 -2.33 -5.47 -6.50
CA GLU A 43 -3.36 -5.37 -7.52
C GLU A 43 -3.43 -6.65 -8.37
N THR A 44 -2.28 -7.22 -8.73
CA THR A 44 -2.21 -8.49 -9.48
C THR A 44 -2.74 -9.67 -8.66
N LEU A 45 -2.42 -9.73 -7.36
CA LEU A 45 -2.93 -10.78 -6.47
C LEU A 45 -4.45 -10.68 -6.28
N LEU A 46 -4.99 -9.47 -6.14
CA LEU A 46 -6.42 -9.21 -5.97
C LEU A 46 -7.24 -9.42 -7.25
N ALA A 47 -6.60 -9.34 -8.43
CA ALA A 47 -7.24 -9.60 -9.72
C ALA A 47 -7.61 -11.08 -9.94
N SER A 48 -7.10 -12.00 -9.11
CA SER A 48 -7.48 -13.41 -9.17
C SER A 48 -8.99 -13.58 -8.94
N GLU A 49 -9.68 -14.36 -9.76
CA GLU A 49 -11.09 -14.75 -9.55
C GLU A 49 -11.21 -16.20 -9.04
N ASP A 50 -10.14 -16.76 -8.48
CA ASP A 50 -10.19 -18.08 -7.86
C ASP A 50 -10.90 -18.03 -6.51
N TYR A 51 -12.03 -18.74 -6.43
CA TYR A 51 -12.85 -18.92 -5.22
C TYR A 51 -12.92 -20.39 -4.79
N GLY A 52 -12.02 -21.25 -5.27
CA GLY A 52 -11.97 -22.66 -4.89
C GLY A 52 -13.12 -23.49 -5.45
N LYS A 53 -13.01 -24.82 -5.33
CA LYS A 53 -14.00 -25.80 -5.82
C LYS A 53 -14.53 -26.73 -4.73
N ASP A 54 -13.88 -26.72 -3.58
CA ASP A 54 -14.17 -27.56 -2.42
C ASP A 54 -13.77 -26.79 -1.13
N LEU A 55 -14.27 -27.21 0.02
CA LEU A 55 -14.05 -26.45 1.27
C LEU A 55 -12.55 -26.28 1.59
N SER A 56 -11.73 -27.30 1.33
CA SER A 56 -10.30 -27.28 1.64
C SER A 56 -9.54 -26.26 0.78
N SER A 57 -9.85 -26.18 -0.53
CA SER A 57 -9.28 -25.15 -1.42
C SER A 57 -9.69 -23.74 -1.00
N ILE A 58 -10.95 -23.55 -0.59
CA ILE A 58 -11.46 -22.25 -0.14
C ILE A 58 -10.80 -21.81 1.17
N GLU A 59 -10.65 -22.71 2.14
CA GLU A 59 -9.96 -22.42 3.41
C GLU A 59 -8.49 -22.02 3.17
N ASN A 60 -7.82 -22.66 2.21
CA ASN A 60 -6.46 -22.29 1.84
C ASN A 60 -6.39 -20.92 1.16
N LEU A 61 -7.35 -20.60 0.29
CA LEU A 61 -7.47 -19.27 -0.32
C LEU A 61 -7.73 -18.20 0.74
N LEU A 62 -8.58 -18.48 1.74
CA LEU A 62 -8.84 -17.56 2.85
C LEU A 62 -7.58 -17.30 3.68
N LYS A 63 -6.80 -18.33 4.02
CA LYS A 63 -5.53 -18.16 4.76
C LYS A 63 -4.54 -17.30 3.98
N LYS A 64 -4.40 -17.52 2.67
CA LYS A 64 -3.56 -16.67 1.81
C LYS A 64 -4.06 -15.23 1.78
N HIS A 65 -5.38 -15.04 1.71
CA HIS A 65 -6.00 -13.71 1.73
C HIS A 65 -5.76 -12.98 3.05
N GLN A 66 -5.83 -13.66 4.19
CA GLN A 66 -5.51 -13.08 5.49
C GLN A 66 -4.07 -12.58 5.58
N LEU A 67 -3.12 -13.30 4.98
CA LEU A 67 -1.72 -12.84 4.91
C LEU A 67 -1.60 -11.58 4.06
N LEU A 68 -2.32 -11.51 2.93
CA LEU A 68 -2.35 -10.32 2.07
C LEU A 68 -2.95 -9.12 2.82
N GLU A 69 -4.01 -9.29 3.59
CA GLU A 69 -4.62 -8.20 4.36
C GLU A 69 -3.71 -7.71 5.49
N ALA A 70 -2.98 -8.61 6.14
CA ALA A 70 -1.97 -8.25 7.12
C ALA A 70 -0.85 -7.42 6.45
N ASP A 71 -0.41 -7.81 5.25
CA ASP A 71 0.58 -7.08 4.47
C ASP A 71 0.07 -5.68 4.05
N ILE A 72 -1.17 -5.58 3.57
CA ILE A 72 -1.83 -4.29 3.25
C ILE A 72 -1.87 -3.37 4.48
N THR A 73 -2.20 -3.94 5.64
CA THR A 73 -2.26 -3.20 6.90
C THR A 73 -0.88 -2.71 7.32
N ALA A 74 0.15 -3.55 7.21
CA ALA A 74 1.53 -3.17 7.53
C ALA A 74 2.07 -2.04 6.64
N HIS A 75 1.60 -1.95 5.39
CA HIS A 75 1.99 -0.87 4.48
C HIS A 75 1.26 0.46 4.73
N ALA A 76 0.24 0.50 5.60
CA ALA A 76 -0.45 1.74 5.98
C ALA A 76 0.53 2.77 6.55
N ASP A 77 1.46 2.33 7.42
CA ASP A 77 2.46 3.19 8.03
C ASP A 77 3.38 3.81 6.97
N ARG A 78 3.79 3.03 5.96
CA ARG A 78 4.67 3.51 4.89
C ARG A 78 3.99 4.51 3.96
N VAL A 79 2.70 4.34 3.69
CA VAL A 79 1.89 5.35 2.99
C VAL A 79 1.77 6.63 3.84
N GLY A 80 1.61 6.48 5.16
CA GLY A 80 1.62 7.60 6.12
C GLY A 80 2.94 8.38 6.14
N GLU A 81 4.07 7.67 6.19
CA GLU A 81 5.41 8.28 6.10
C GLU A 81 5.62 9.02 4.78
N MET A 82 5.20 8.43 3.66
CA MET A 82 5.25 9.07 2.35
C MET A 82 4.43 10.38 2.32
N ASN A 83 3.24 10.39 2.93
CA ASN A 83 2.41 11.59 3.04
C ASN A 83 3.09 12.69 3.86
N GLN A 84 3.71 12.36 4.99
CA GLN A 84 4.45 13.33 5.81
C GLN A 84 5.67 13.89 5.06
N GLN A 85 6.37 13.06 4.29
CA GLN A 85 7.47 13.52 3.44
C GLN A 85 6.98 14.46 2.33
N ALA A 86 5.84 14.15 1.71
CA ALA A 86 5.23 15.02 0.72
C ALA A 86 4.86 16.39 1.33
N ASP A 87 4.21 16.41 2.49
CA ASP A 87 3.86 17.65 3.19
C ASP A 87 5.11 18.50 3.49
N SER A 88 6.17 17.88 4.02
CA SER A 88 7.44 18.58 4.26
C SER A 88 8.08 19.14 2.98
N LEU A 89 7.93 18.48 1.84
CA LEU A 89 8.47 18.95 0.57
C LEU A 89 7.62 20.10 0.01
N LEU A 90 6.30 20.01 0.14
CA LEU A 90 5.36 21.06 -0.28
C LEU A 90 5.59 22.34 0.53
N GLU A 91 5.75 22.25 1.85
CA GLU A 91 6.05 23.39 2.72
C GLU A 91 7.36 24.11 2.35
N SER A 92 8.36 23.38 1.84
CA SER A 92 9.64 23.98 1.46
C SER A 92 9.55 24.90 0.23
N GLY A 93 8.56 24.69 -0.65
CA GLY A 93 8.33 25.49 -1.86
C GLY A 93 9.45 25.44 -2.91
N GLN A 94 10.48 24.61 -2.72
CA GLN A 94 11.66 24.56 -3.60
C GLN A 94 11.53 23.55 -4.75
N PHE A 95 10.46 22.77 -4.79
CA PHE A 95 10.28 21.64 -5.71
C PHE A 95 9.02 21.79 -6.57
N ASP A 96 8.89 20.89 -7.55
CA ASP A 96 7.67 20.73 -8.35
C ASP A 96 6.54 20.21 -7.46
N GLN A 97 5.84 21.14 -6.80
CA GLN A 97 4.72 20.86 -5.91
C GLN A 97 3.58 20.10 -6.64
N PRO A 98 3.18 20.48 -7.89
CA PRO A 98 2.22 19.69 -8.66
C PRO A 98 2.59 18.21 -8.79
N GLU A 99 3.84 17.89 -9.14
CA GLU A 99 4.29 16.50 -9.34
C GLU A 99 4.24 15.70 -8.02
N ILE A 100 4.65 16.31 -6.90
CA ILE A 100 4.63 15.68 -5.58
C ILE A 100 3.19 15.38 -5.15
N GLU A 101 2.30 16.36 -5.33
CA GLU A 101 0.88 16.25 -5.00
C GLU A 101 0.18 15.17 -5.84
N GLU A 102 0.46 15.13 -7.15
CA GLU A 102 -0.11 14.15 -8.07
C GLU A 102 0.31 12.73 -7.68
N ARG A 103 1.61 12.50 -7.45
CA ARG A 103 2.12 11.19 -7.03
C ARG A 103 1.55 10.75 -5.68
N ARG A 104 1.52 11.66 -4.71
CA ARG A 104 0.92 11.41 -3.39
C ARG A 104 -0.52 10.93 -3.53
N ARG A 105 -1.33 11.66 -4.31
CA ARG A 105 -2.74 11.34 -4.54
C ARG A 105 -2.88 9.99 -5.24
N ALA A 106 -2.11 9.73 -6.30
CA ALA A 106 -2.17 8.49 -7.03
C ALA A 106 -1.89 7.26 -6.15
N ILE A 107 -0.90 7.34 -5.25
CA ILE A 107 -0.61 6.29 -4.27
C ILE A 107 -1.77 6.11 -3.29
N CYS A 108 -2.29 7.20 -2.71
CA CYS A 108 -3.39 7.13 -1.74
C CYS A 108 -4.65 6.52 -2.36
N ASP A 109 -5.01 6.94 -3.58
CA ASP A 109 -6.19 6.44 -4.29
C ASP A 109 -6.05 4.95 -4.63
N ARG A 110 -4.86 4.52 -5.08
CA ARG A 110 -4.58 3.10 -5.34
C ARG A 110 -4.60 2.28 -4.06
N TYR A 111 -4.02 2.78 -2.97
CA TYR A 111 -4.02 2.12 -1.67
C TYR A 111 -5.44 1.90 -1.14
N GLU A 112 -6.28 2.93 -1.18
CA GLU A 112 -7.68 2.82 -0.76
C GLU A 112 -8.46 1.84 -1.66
N ARG A 113 -8.18 1.83 -2.97
CA ARG A 113 -8.77 0.87 -3.90
C ARG A 113 -8.40 -0.58 -3.57
N ILE A 114 -7.13 -0.89 -3.34
CA ILE A 114 -6.72 -2.28 -3.01
C ILE A 114 -7.32 -2.74 -1.69
N ARG A 115 -7.48 -1.83 -0.72
CA ARG A 115 -8.14 -2.11 0.55
C ARG A 115 -9.61 -2.50 0.34
N GLN A 116 -10.34 -1.72 -0.45
CA GLN A 116 -11.74 -2.02 -0.79
C GLN A 116 -11.88 -3.33 -1.57
N LEU A 117 -10.98 -3.59 -2.52
CA LEU A 117 -10.95 -4.86 -3.27
C LEU A 117 -10.67 -6.05 -2.35
N ALA A 118 -9.76 -5.90 -1.37
CA ALA A 118 -9.47 -6.92 -0.39
C ALA A 118 -10.68 -7.25 0.48
N ASP A 119 -11.43 -6.24 0.93
CA ASP A 119 -12.67 -6.41 1.71
C ASP A 119 -13.74 -7.15 0.88
N VAL A 120 -13.96 -6.73 -0.38
CA VAL A 120 -14.90 -7.42 -1.28
C VAL A 120 -14.50 -8.87 -1.52
N ARG A 121 -13.20 -9.16 -1.69
CA ARG A 121 -12.70 -10.52 -1.87
C ARG A 121 -12.92 -11.37 -0.61
N ARG A 122 -12.67 -10.82 0.58
CA ARG A 122 -12.96 -11.47 1.87
C ARG A 122 -14.42 -11.91 1.95
N ASP A 123 -15.34 -10.99 1.64
CA ASP A 123 -16.78 -11.27 1.69
C ASP A 123 -17.19 -12.39 0.74
N LYS A 124 -16.62 -12.41 -0.47
CA LYS A 124 -16.89 -13.48 -1.44
C LYS A 124 -16.36 -14.84 -0.96
N LEU A 125 -15.15 -14.89 -0.41
CA LEU A 125 -14.58 -16.13 0.14
C LEU A 125 -15.42 -16.65 1.32
N ASN A 126 -15.86 -15.78 2.23
CA ASN A 126 -16.72 -16.17 3.35
C ASN A 126 -18.09 -16.72 2.88
N LYS A 127 -18.68 -16.10 1.86
CA LYS A 127 -19.93 -16.61 1.24
C LYS A 127 -19.71 -17.99 0.62
N ALA A 128 -18.60 -18.21 -0.08
CA ALA A 128 -18.26 -19.50 -0.65
C ALA A 128 -18.12 -20.58 0.44
N ILE A 129 -17.42 -20.28 1.54
CA ILE A 129 -17.33 -21.20 2.70
C ILE A 129 -18.72 -21.56 3.21
N THR A 130 -19.58 -20.57 3.43
CA THR A 130 -20.93 -20.79 3.97
C THR A 130 -21.75 -21.74 3.10
N VAL A 131 -21.69 -21.56 1.77
CA VAL A 131 -22.39 -22.42 0.82
C VAL A 131 -21.84 -23.86 0.86
N HIS A 132 -20.51 -24.02 0.85
CA HIS A 132 -19.91 -25.36 0.88
C HIS A 132 -20.10 -26.09 2.21
N GLN A 133 -20.14 -25.35 3.33
CA GLN A 133 -20.47 -25.91 4.63
C GLN A 133 -21.90 -26.45 4.63
N PHE A 134 -22.86 -25.66 4.13
CA PHE A 134 -24.26 -26.05 4.05
C PHE A 134 -24.48 -27.30 3.18
N ILE A 135 -23.79 -27.41 2.04
CA ILE A 135 -23.87 -28.61 1.17
C ILE A 135 -23.37 -29.85 1.93
N ARG A 136 -22.26 -29.74 2.66
CA ARG A 136 -21.75 -30.85 3.47
C ARG A 136 -22.75 -31.25 4.55
N ASP A 137 -23.33 -30.28 5.25
CA ASP A 137 -24.28 -30.55 6.33
C ASP A 137 -25.52 -31.30 5.80
N ILE A 138 -26.00 -30.95 4.60
CA ILE A 138 -27.08 -31.70 3.91
C ILE A 138 -26.64 -33.14 3.59
N ASP A 139 -25.47 -33.31 2.99
CA ASP A 139 -24.96 -34.64 2.62
C ASP A 139 -24.82 -35.56 3.85
N ASP A 140 -24.39 -35.00 4.97
CA ASP A 140 -24.26 -35.70 6.26
C ASP A 140 -25.63 -36.10 6.83
N GLU A 141 -26.63 -35.20 6.77
CA GLU A 141 -28.02 -35.51 7.18
C GLU A 141 -28.66 -36.59 6.27
N GLU A 142 -28.47 -36.49 4.96
CA GLU A 142 -28.95 -37.51 4.01
C GLU A 142 -28.30 -38.87 4.25
N SER A 143 -27.01 -38.90 4.59
CA SER A 143 -26.31 -40.13 4.92
C SER A 143 -26.74 -40.73 6.25
N TRP A 144 -27.23 -39.92 7.19
CA TRP A 144 -27.70 -40.39 8.50
C TRP A 144 -29.11 -41.02 8.45
N ILE A 145 -29.93 -40.60 7.49
CA ILE A 145 -31.31 -41.09 7.30
C ILE A 145 -31.35 -42.46 6.59
N LYS A 146 -30.29 -42.83 5.85
CA LYS A 146 -30.17 -44.13 5.15
C LYS A 146 -29.72 -45.26 6.05
#